data_AF-A0A1E9ZMW9-F1
#
_entry.id   AF-A0A1E9ZMW9-F1
#
_cell.length_a   1.000
_cell.length_b   1.000
_cell.length_c   1.000
_cell.angle_alpha   90.00
_cell.angle_beta   90.00
_cell.angle_gamma   90.00
#
_symmetry.space_group_name_H-M   'P 1'
#
loop_
_entity.id
_entity.type
_entity.pdbx_description
1 polymer ?
#
loop_
_entity_poly.entity_id
_entity_poly.type
_entity_poly.pdbx_seq_one_letter_code
_entity_poly.pdbx_strand_id
1 'polypeptide(L)'
;MSLEVRCFLGIDDCWEDPGVQLWHPTGGTLARVSLPQFSLESLSTADEEAQRYRQGFGFDYGNYDIGYIYRTSNPDDEMAWDRYIELLDARRALMQSWVHMYDPGPPDGFGTCALEDQLEEQLLAETNKRLEHDPDLSHAVSQKGPWRALWVDGVNLAADPEYSPDGVFSFPAQLHISDRVYASSH
;
A
#
# COMPACT_ATOMS: atom_id res chain seq x y z
N MET A 1 12.49 -22.80 10.67
CA MET A 1 11.02 -22.84 10.75
C MET A 1 10.49 -21.62 10.03
N SER A 2 9.36 -21.72 9.32
CA SER A 2 8.65 -20.57 8.76
C SER A 2 7.40 -20.30 9.62
N LEU A 3 7.04 -19.03 9.77
CA LEU A 3 5.87 -18.60 10.53
C LEU A 3 5.09 -17.55 9.73
N GLU A 4 3.77 -17.67 9.78
CA GLU A 4 2.84 -16.70 9.20
C GLU A 4 2.48 -15.68 10.27
N VAL A 5 2.69 -14.41 9.97
CA VAL A 5 2.33 -13.28 10.83
C VAL A 5 1.17 -12.54 10.19
N ARG A 6 0.09 -12.32 10.95
CA ARG A 6 -0.99 -11.44 10.52
C ARG A 6 -0.52 -9.99 10.54
N CYS A 7 -0.59 -9.33 9.40
CA CYS A 7 -0.30 -7.91 9.24
C CYS A 7 -1.43 -7.23 8.49
N PHE A 8 -1.24 -5.96 8.18
CA PHE A 8 -2.18 -5.16 7.42
C PHE A 8 -1.42 -4.36 6.37
N LEU A 9 -2.01 -4.27 5.18
CA LEU A 9 -1.50 -3.47 4.08
C LEU A 9 -2.46 -2.31 3.81
N GLY A 10 -1.96 -1.09 3.94
CA GLY A 10 -2.71 0.13 3.71
C GLY A 10 -2.19 0.93 2.54
N ILE A 11 -3.10 1.64 1.89
CA ILE A 11 -2.77 2.62 0.86
C ILE A 11 -2.87 4.00 1.50
N ASP A 12 -1.70 4.59 1.71
CA ASP A 12 -1.54 5.96 2.14
C ASP A 12 -1.76 6.87 0.91
N ASP A 13 -2.94 7.43 0.83
CA ASP A 13 -3.36 8.36 -0.21
C ASP A 13 -3.03 9.81 0.17
N CYS A 14 -1.93 10.04 0.91
CA CYS A 14 -1.35 11.37 1.02
C CYS A 14 -1.14 12.00 -0.37
N TRP A 15 -1.40 13.30 -0.47
CA TRP A 15 -1.45 13.97 -1.78
C TRP A 15 -0.05 14.23 -2.36
N GLU A 16 0.93 14.62 -1.52
CA GLU A 16 2.33 14.88 -1.91
C GLU A 16 3.14 13.59 -1.99
N ASP A 17 2.99 12.74 -0.99
CA ASP A 17 3.79 11.53 -0.82
C ASP A 17 2.84 10.34 -0.63
N PRO A 18 2.11 9.92 -1.65
CA PRO A 18 1.33 8.69 -1.55
C PRO A 18 2.25 7.48 -1.38
N GLY A 19 1.76 6.41 -0.77
CA GLY A 19 2.55 5.22 -0.52
C GLY A 19 1.74 3.99 -0.12
N VAL A 20 2.45 2.89 0.06
CA VAL A 20 1.91 1.65 0.61
C VAL A 20 2.55 1.41 1.97
N GLN A 21 1.73 1.15 2.97
CA GLN A 21 2.15 0.89 4.34
C GLN A 21 1.87 -0.56 4.70
N LEU A 22 2.89 -1.28 5.18
CA LEU A 22 2.74 -2.57 5.83
C LEU A 22 2.93 -2.40 7.33
N TRP A 23 1.99 -2.88 8.15
CA TRP A 23 2.07 -2.73 9.61
C TRP A 23 1.56 -3.96 10.37
N HIS A 24 2.04 -4.09 11.60
CA HIS A 24 1.66 -5.14 12.55
C HIS A 24 0.89 -4.53 13.74
N PRO A 25 -0.20 -5.15 14.23
CA PRO A 25 -1.03 -4.58 15.30
C PRO A 25 -0.30 -4.20 16.58
N THR A 26 0.72 -4.97 16.96
CA THR A 26 1.52 -4.69 18.16
C THR A 26 2.87 -4.06 17.84
N GLY A 27 3.37 -4.26 16.61
CA GLY A 27 4.68 -3.79 16.18
C GLY A 27 4.65 -2.41 15.54
N GLY A 28 3.47 -1.92 15.17
CA GLY A 28 3.32 -0.71 14.36
C GLY A 28 3.83 -0.92 12.94
N THR A 29 4.23 0.18 12.30
CA THR A 29 4.64 0.22 10.89
C THR A 29 5.92 -0.57 10.66
N LEU A 30 5.84 -1.59 9.80
CA LEU A 30 6.95 -2.44 9.39
C LEU A 30 7.69 -1.86 8.19
N ALA A 31 6.95 -1.37 7.20
CA ALA A 31 7.48 -0.75 5.99
C ALA A 31 6.55 0.34 5.47
N ARG A 32 7.13 1.33 4.80
CA ARG A 32 6.41 2.30 3.99
C ARG A 32 7.16 2.50 2.68
N VAL A 33 6.49 2.29 1.56
CA VAL A 33 7.06 2.43 0.21
C VAL A 33 6.32 3.56 -0.50
N SER A 34 7.05 4.61 -0.91
CA SER A 34 6.45 5.75 -1.63
C SER A 34 6.07 5.35 -3.07
N LEU A 35 4.97 5.93 -3.55
CA LEU A 35 4.42 5.70 -4.89
C LEU A 35 4.39 7.01 -5.70
N PRO A 36 5.54 7.54 -6.12
CA PRO A 36 5.64 8.90 -6.66
C PRO A 36 4.76 9.13 -7.89
N GLN A 37 4.59 8.14 -8.77
CA GLN A 37 3.78 8.24 -10.00
C GLN A 37 2.28 8.50 -9.75
N PHE A 38 1.79 8.25 -8.53
CA PHE A 38 0.40 8.49 -8.14
C PHE A 38 0.25 9.76 -7.27
N SER A 39 1.30 10.57 -7.09
CA SER A 39 1.16 11.92 -6.54
C SER A 39 0.32 12.79 -7.49
N LEU A 40 -0.39 13.79 -6.96
CA LEU A 40 -1.17 14.71 -7.82
C LEU A 40 -0.27 15.46 -8.82
N GLU A 41 0.95 15.80 -8.41
CA GLU A 41 1.94 16.40 -9.29
C GLU A 41 2.31 15.46 -10.46
N SER A 42 2.60 14.19 -10.18
CA SER A 42 2.95 13.23 -11.25
C SER A 42 1.75 12.91 -12.15
N LEU A 43 0.56 12.76 -11.57
CA LEU A 43 -0.66 12.49 -12.34
C LEU A 43 -1.03 13.66 -13.26
N SER A 44 -0.85 14.91 -12.81
CA SER A 44 -1.16 16.10 -13.61
C SER A 44 -0.11 16.40 -14.69
N THR A 45 1.07 15.77 -14.64
CA THR A 45 2.17 15.96 -15.61
C THR A 45 2.45 14.75 -16.49
N ALA A 46 1.83 13.61 -16.22
CA ALA A 46 1.97 12.38 -17.00
C ALA A 46 1.54 12.55 -18.46
N ASP A 47 2.08 11.74 -19.37
CA ASP A 47 1.74 11.82 -20.80
C ASP A 47 0.38 11.17 -21.16
N GLU A 48 0.03 11.21 -22.45
CA GLU A 48 -1.23 10.64 -22.97
C GLU A 48 -1.32 9.12 -22.82
N GLU A 49 -0.20 8.39 -22.83
CA GLU A 49 -0.20 6.93 -22.68
C GLU A 49 -0.56 6.54 -21.25
N ALA A 50 0.06 7.21 -20.27
CA ALA A 50 -0.28 7.07 -18.87
C ALA A 50 -1.74 7.48 -18.60
N GLN A 51 -2.24 8.53 -19.26
CA GLN A 51 -3.66 8.90 -19.16
C GLN A 51 -4.58 7.79 -19.68
N ARG A 52 -4.28 7.19 -20.83
CA ARG A 52 -5.07 6.06 -21.39
C ARG A 52 -5.05 4.84 -20.48
N TYR A 53 -3.90 4.53 -19.87
CA TYR A 53 -3.81 3.46 -18.89
C TYR A 53 -4.78 3.70 -17.73
N ARG A 54 -4.80 4.91 -17.14
CA ARG A 54 -5.72 5.28 -16.06
C ARG A 54 -7.19 5.21 -16.47
N GLN A 55 -7.53 5.65 -17.68
CA GLN A 55 -8.90 5.56 -18.21
C GLN A 55 -9.39 4.10 -18.29
N GLY A 56 -8.50 3.15 -18.53
CA GLY A 56 -8.82 1.71 -18.49
C GLY A 56 -9.37 1.24 -17.13
N PHE A 57 -9.11 1.98 -16.06
CA PHE A 57 -9.58 1.72 -14.70
C PHE A 57 -10.74 2.65 -14.27
N GLY A 58 -11.39 3.33 -15.22
CA GLY A 58 -12.51 4.24 -14.93
C GLY A 58 -12.09 5.60 -14.37
N PHE A 59 -10.83 5.99 -14.53
CA PHE A 59 -10.34 7.30 -14.14
C PHE A 59 -10.64 8.34 -15.24
N ASP A 60 -11.66 9.16 -15.02
CA ASP A 60 -12.18 10.08 -16.05
C ASP A 60 -11.47 11.45 -16.10
N TYR A 61 -10.63 11.77 -15.12
CA TYR A 61 -9.95 13.07 -15.05
C TYR A 61 -8.78 13.15 -16.02
N GLY A 62 -8.75 14.19 -16.86
CA GLY A 62 -7.59 14.56 -17.64
C GLY A 62 -6.53 15.28 -16.80
N ASN A 63 -5.30 15.35 -17.32
CA ASN A 63 -4.18 16.01 -16.63
C ASN A 63 -4.51 17.45 -16.19
N TYR A 64 -5.20 18.21 -17.06
CA TYR A 64 -5.66 19.56 -16.76
C TYR A 64 -6.72 19.59 -15.66
N ASP A 65 -7.67 18.64 -15.67
CA ASP A 65 -8.76 18.57 -14.70
C ASP A 65 -8.22 18.32 -13.30
N ILE A 66 -7.26 17.40 -13.16
CA ILE A 66 -6.56 17.12 -11.90
C ILE A 66 -5.93 18.41 -11.34
N GLY A 67 -5.17 19.12 -12.17
CA GLY A 67 -4.52 20.36 -11.76
C GLY A 67 -5.50 21.51 -11.49
N TYR A 68 -6.67 21.52 -12.14
CA TYR A 68 -7.73 22.48 -11.86
C TYR A 68 -8.40 22.18 -10.51
N ILE A 69 -8.91 20.96 -10.33
CA ILE A 69 -9.61 20.50 -9.11
C ILE A 69 -8.76 20.75 -7.88
N TYR A 70 -7.47 20.38 -7.93
CA TYR A 70 -6.55 20.62 -6.81
C TYR A 70 -6.43 22.12 -6.47
N ARG A 71 -6.20 22.98 -7.47
CA ARG A 71 -6.01 24.43 -7.25
C ARG A 71 -7.28 25.15 -6.79
N THR A 72 -8.44 24.64 -7.17
CA THR A 72 -9.74 25.22 -6.79
C THR A 72 -10.38 24.52 -5.60
N SER A 73 -9.74 23.50 -5.03
CA SER A 73 -10.24 22.80 -3.86
C SER A 73 -10.38 23.79 -2.70
N ASN A 74 -11.57 23.83 -2.12
CA ASN A 74 -11.87 24.71 -1.00
C ASN A 74 -12.86 23.99 -0.08
N PRO A 75 -12.48 23.64 1.16
CA PRO A 75 -13.37 22.99 2.12
C PRO A 75 -14.65 23.79 2.44
N ASP A 76 -14.63 25.11 2.26
CA ASP A 76 -15.79 25.98 2.49
C ASP A 76 -16.77 26.01 1.30
N ASP A 77 -16.37 25.49 0.14
CA ASP A 77 -17.21 25.34 -1.06
C ASP A 77 -17.50 23.86 -1.28
N GLU A 78 -18.69 23.43 -0.88
CA GLU A 78 -19.15 22.03 -0.92
C GLU A 78 -18.93 21.39 -2.30
N MET A 79 -19.25 22.10 -3.39
CA MET A 79 -19.10 21.55 -4.74
C MET A 79 -17.63 21.37 -5.15
N ALA A 80 -16.78 22.32 -4.78
CA ALA A 80 -15.35 22.23 -5.06
C ALA A 80 -14.68 21.15 -4.21
N TRP A 81 -15.13 21.00 -2.97
CA TRP A 81 -14.65 20.00 -2.04
C TRP A 81 -15.06 18.59 -2.45
N ASP A 82 -16.32 18.37 -2.84
CA ASP A 82 -16.81 17.08 -3.30
C ASP A 82 -16.02 16.56 -4.50
N ARG A 83 -15.75 17.42 -5.49
CA ARG A 83 -14.90 17.06 -6.66
C ARG A 83 -13.47 16.70 -6.26
N TYR A 84 -12.95 17.36 -5.22
CA TYR A 84 -11.63 17.04 -4.70
C TYR A 84 -11.61 15.67 -4.01
N ILE A 85 -12.65 15.34 -3.23
CA ILE A 85 -12.80 14.02 -2.61
C ILE A 85 -12.99 12.93 -3.68
N GLU A 86 -13.84 13.14 -4.69
CA GLU A 86 -14.03 12.22 -5.81
C GLU A 86 -12.70 11.92 -6.55
N LEU A 87 -11.84 12.93 -6.73
CA LEU A 87 -10.52 12.75 -7.30
C LEU A 87 -9.61 11.89 -6.41
N LEU A 88 -9.63 12.10 -5.09
CA LEU A 88 -8.84 11.30 -4.15
C LEU A 88 -9.30 9.84 -4.12
N ASP A 89 -10.62 9.60 -4.12
CA ASP A 89 -11.20 8.26 -4.15
C ASP A 89 -10.84 7.51 -5.45
N ALA A 90 -10.98 8.19 -6.60
CA ALA A 90 -10.59 7.62 -7.89
C ALA A 90 -9.09 7.29 -7.96
N ARG A 91 -8.25 8.15 -7.38
CA ARG A 91 -6.80 7.92 -7.28
C ARG A 91 -6.47 6.74 -6.38
N ARG A 92 -7.13 6.62 -5.23
CA ARG A 92 -6.98 5.47 -4.33
C ARG A 92 -7.37 4.17 -5.03
N ALA A 93 -8.48 4.14 -5.78
CA ALA A 93 -8.89 2.97 -6.55
C ALA A 93 -7.84 2.57 -7.60
N LEU A 94 -7.27 3.55 -8.31
CA LEU A 94 -6.18 3.32 -9.26
C LEU A 94 -4.93 2.75 -8.57
N MET A 95 -4.52 3.33 -7.43
CA MET A 95 -3.40 2.83 -6.64
C MET A 95 -3.65 1.40 -6.17
N GLN A 96 -4.85 1.11 -5.67
CA GLN A 96 -5.24 -0.22 -5.22
C GLN A 96 -5.15 -1.25 -6.35
N SER A 97 -5.66 -0.91 -7.53
CA SER A 97 -5.57 -1.79 -8.69
C SER A 97 -4.14 -2.01 -9.17
N TRP A 98 -3.22 -1.07 -8.94
CA TRP A 98 -1.80 -1.24 -9.27
C TRP A 98 -1.07 -2.11 -8.23
N VAL A 99 -1.36 -1.88 -6.95
CA VAL A 99 -0.75 -2.61 -5.82
C VAL A 99 -1.07 -4.10 -5.88
N HIS A 100 -2.27 -4.47 -6.34
CA HIS A 100 -2.75 -5.85 -6.38
C HIS A 100 -2.71 -6.42 -7.80
N MET A 101 -1.99 -7.52 -8.01
CA MET A 101 -1.86 -8.17 -9.32
C MET A 101 -3.16 -8.81 -9.83
N TYR A 102 -4.04 -9.25 -8.93
CA TYR A 102 -5.29 -9.92 -9.26
C TYR A 102 -6.46 -9.25 -8.56
N ASP A 103 -7.62 -9.25 -9.22
CA ASP A 103 -8.88 -8.85 -8.59
C ASP A 103 -9.15 -9.72 -7.35
N PRO A 104 -9.73 -9.15 -6.28
CA PRO A 104 -10.02 -9.90 -5.06
C PRO A 104 -10.98 -11.05 -5.37
N GLY A 105 -10.52 -12.27 -5.13
CA GLY A 105 -11.36 -13.45 -5.03
C GLY A 105 -12.37 -13.36 -3.87
N PRO A 106 -13.31 -14.32 -3.79
CA PRO A 106 -14.40 -14.29 -2.81
C PRO A 106 -13.88 -14.23 -1.36
N PRO A 107 -14.63 -13.58 -0.44
CA PRO A 107 -14.19 -13.31 0.94
C PRO A 107 -13.75 -14.53 1.75
N ASP A 108 -14.21 -15.72 1.37
CA ASP A 108 -13.89 -16.99 2.04
C ASP A 108 -12.64 -17.69 1.44
N GLY A 109 -12.07 -17.14 0.36
CA GLY A 109 -10.83 -17.59 -0.23
C GLY A 109 -9.65 -16.94 0.50
N PHE A 110 -8.86 -17.72 1.24
CA PHE A 110 -7.54 -17.27 1.65
C PHE A 110 -6.68 -17.00 0.40
N GLY A 111 -5.92 -15.90 0.36
CA GLY A 111 -4.90 -15.69 -0.67
C GLY A 111 -5.33 -14.96 -1.95
N THR A 112 -6.18 -13.92 -1.88
CA THR A 112 -6.88 -13.46 -3.10
C THR A 112 -6.19 -12.36 -3.91
N CYS A 113 -5.18 -11.67 -3.38
CA CYS A 113 -4.38 -10.70 -4.14
C CYS A 113 -2.89 -10.90 -3.84
N ALA A 114 -2.11 -11.24 -4.88
CA ALA A 114 -0.67 -11.09 -4.84
C ALA A 114 -0.29 -9.62 -5.09
N LEU A 115 0.84 -9.18 -4.56
CA LEU A 115 1.33 -7.82 -4.77
C LEU A 115 2.11 -7.71 -6.07
N GLU A 116 2.15 -6.52 -6.65
CA GLU A 116 3.09 -6.25 -7.74
C GLU A 116 4.53 -6.59 -7.30
N ASP A 117 5.27 -7.34 -8.13
CA ASP A 117 6.55 -7.95 -7.75
C ASP A 117 7.56 -6.92 -7.21
N GLN A 118 7.69 -5.76 -7.88
CA GLN A 118 8.62 -4.72 -7.48
C GLN A 118 8.19 -4.04 -6.16
N LEU A 119 6.88 -3.91 -5.92
CA LEU A 119 6.36 -3.43 -4.65
C LEU A 119 6.64 -4.42 -3.50
N GLU A 120 6.41 -5.72 -3.72
CA GLU A 120 6.68 -6.75 -2.72
C GLU A 120 8.16 -6.73 -2.31
N GLU A 121 9.08 -6.70 -3.29
CA GLU A 121 10.51 -6.65 -3.02
C GLU A 121 10.91 -5.44 -2.14
N GLN A 122 10.33 -4.27 -2.40
CA GLN A 122 10.60 -3.07 -1.61
C GLN A 122 10.04 -3.16 -0.19
N LEU A 123 8.81 -3.68 -0.03
CA LEU A 123 8.19 -3.90 1.28
C LEU A 123 9.02 -4.88 2.11
N LEU A 124 9.53 -5.94 1.50
CA LEU A 124 10.39 -6.93 2.15
C LEU A 124 11.74 -6.33 2.54
N ALA A 125 12.37 -5.55 1.66
CA ALA A 125 13.64 -4.91 1.95
C ALA A 125 13.53 -3.98 3.17
N GLU A 126 12.51 -3.11 3.20
CA GLU A 126 12.33 -2.16 4.29
C GLU A 126 11.90 -2.86 5.59
N THR A 127 11.02 -3.87 5.51
CA THR A 127 10.62 -4.69 6.67
C THR A 127 11.83 -5.39 7.28
N ASN A 128 12.65 -6.06 6.45
CA ASN A 128 13.84 -6.77 6.92
C ASN A 128 14.86 -5.82 7.57
N LYS A 129 15.09 -4.67 6.94
CA LYS A 129 15.94 -3.62 7.53
C LYS A 129 15.40 -3.21 8.90
N ARG A 130 14.10 -2.99 9.05
CA ARG A 130 13.51 -2.57 10.32
C ARG A 130 13.59 -3.66 11.39
N LEU A 131 13.32 -4.91 11.04
CA LEU A 131 13.43 -6.06 11.95
C LEU A 131 14.87 -6.31 12.43
N GLU A 132 15.87 -6.01 11.59
CA GLU A 132 17.28 -6.10 11.97
C GLU A 132 17.70 -5.00 12.95
N HIS A 133 17.18 -3.79 12.77
CA HIS A 133 17.55 -2.63 13.58
C HIS A 133 16.74 -2.49 14.87
N ASP A 134 15.58 -3.14 14.97
CA ASP A 134 14.67 -3.06 16.11
C ASP A 134 14.38 -4.46 16.70
N PRO A 135 15.15 -4.90 17.70
CA PRO A 135 14.94 -6.19 18.36
C PRO A 135 13.59 -6.30 19.08
N ASP A 136 13.04 -5.19 19.58
CA ASP A 136 11.76 -5.17 20.27
C ASP A 136 10.62 -5.38 19.26
N LEU A 137 10.71 -4.75 18.09
CA LEU A 137 9.82 -5.02 16.95
C LEU A 137 9.93 -6.48 16.48
N SER A 138 11.16 -6.98 16.34
CA SER A 138 11.42 -8.36 15.96
C SER A 138 10.76 -9.34 16.93
N HIS A 139 10.84 -9.05 18.23
CA HIS A 139 10.16 -9.80 19.27
C HIS A 139 8.64 -9.64 19.22
N ALA A 140 8.12 -8.43 18.98
CA ALA A 140 6.68 -8.18 18.88
C ALA A 140 6.02 -8.92 17.70
N VAL A 141 6.75 -9.03 16.58
CA VAL A 141 6.29 -9.68 15.34
C VAL A 141 6.41 -11.19 15.41
N SER A 142 7.47 -11.74 16.02
CA SER A 142 7.79 -13.18 15.95
C SER A 142 7.83 -13.93 17.28
N GLN A 143 7.87 -13.21 18.40
CA GLN A 143 8.07 -13.72 19.78
C GLN A 143 9.35 -14.54 20.02
N LYS A 144 10.20 -14.79 18.99
CA LYS A 144 11.28 -15.80 19.06
C LYS A 144 12.57 -15.42 18.30
N GLY A 145 13.27 -14.34 18.64
CA GLY A 145 14.63 -14.07 18.12
C GLY A 145 14.65 -13.40 16.72
N PRO A 146 15.80 -13.35 16.01
CA PRO A 146 15.89 -12.62 14.73
C PRO A 146 15.35 -13.44 13.56
N TRP A 147 14.39 -12.87 12.81
CA TRP A 147 13.77 -13.48 11.62
C TRP A 147 13.88 -12.56 10.42
N ARG A 148 13.78 -13.16 9.23
CA ARG A 148 13.73 -12.49 7.93
C ARG A 148 12.34 -12.64 7.32
N ALA A 149 11.75 -11.53 6.89
CA ALA A 149 10.58 -11.48 6.02
C ALA A 149 10.91 -12.03 4.62
N LEU A 150 10.06 -12.93 4.12
CA LEU A 150 10.26 -13.67 2.88
C LEU A 150 9.36 -13.18 1.73
N TRP A 151 8.07 -12.96 1.98
CA TRP A 151 7.09 -12.40 1.04
C TRP A 151 5.82 -11.92 1.77
N VAL A 152 4.99 -11.13 1.09
CA VAL A 152 3.74 -10.56 1.64
C VAL A 152 2.59 -10.95 0.72
N ASP A 153 1.65 -11.75 1.21
CA ASP A 153 0.54 -12.25 0.41
C ASP A 153 -0.81 -12.15 1.14
N GLY A 154 -1.87 -12.66 0.48
CA GLY A 154 -3.17 -12.83 1.10
C GLY A 154 -3.85 -11.54 1.53
N VAL A 155 -3.67 -10.44 0.79
CA VAL A 155 -4.39 -9.20 1.07
C VAL A 155 -5.88 -9.42 0.84
N ASN A 156 -6.68 -9.36 1.90
CA ASN A 156 -8.11 -9.59 1.86
C ASN A 156 -8.88 -8.26 1.79
N LEU A 157 -9.11 -7.79 0.57
CA LEU A 157 -9.87 -6.57 0.30
C LEU A 157 -11.37 -6.67 0.63
N ALA A 158 -11.89 -7.89 0.82
CA ALA A 158 -13.29 -8.14 1.17
C ALA A 158 -13.52 -8.18 2.68
N ALA A 159 -12.46 -8.21 3.49
CA ALA A 159 -12.54 -8.16 4.94
C ALA A 159 -12.74 -6.72 5.44
N ASP A 160 -13.20 -6.61 6.69
CA ASP A 160 -13.31 -5.31 7.35
C ASP A 160 -11.92 -4.66 7.47
N PRO A 161 -11.77 -3.43 6.97
CA PRO A 161 -10.51 -2.70 7.02
C PRO A 161 -10.24 -2.15 8.42
N GLU A 162 -8.97 -1.96 8.74
CA GLU A 162 -8.50 -1.36 9.98
C GLU A 162 -7.66 -0.12 9.68
N TYR A 163 -7.71 0.88 10.58
CA TYR A 163 -6.82 2.02 10.50
C TYR A 163 -5.47 1.68 11.13
N SER A 164 -4.40 1.97 10.42
CA SER A 164 -3.06 1.92 10.99
C SER A 164 -2.92 2.94 12.12
N PRO A 165 -1.89 2.82 12.98
CA PRO A 165 -1.58 3.84 13.98
C PRO A 165 -1.39 5.24 13.40
N ASP A 166 -1.03 5.33 12.12
CA ASP A 166 -0.81 6.56 11.38
C ASP A 166 -2.08 7.04 10.64
N GLY A 167 -3.22 6.36 10.82
CA GLY A 167 -4.50 6.72 10.23
C GLY A 167 -4.71 6.20 8.80
N VAL A 168 -3.89 5.27 8.33
CA VAL A 168 -3.99 4.71 6.97
C VAL A 168 -5.01 3.58 6.93
N PHE A 169 -5.97 3.67 6.02
CA PHE A 169 -6.97 2.64 5.79
C PHE A 169 -6.34 1.38 5.19
N SER A 170 -6.44 0.25 5.90
CA SER A 170 -5.65 -0.94 5.62
C SER A 170 -6.47 -2.22 5.64
N PHE A 171 -6.09 -3.18 4.81
CA PHE A 171 -6.73 -4.49 4.70
C PHE A 171 -5.85 -5.58 5.31
N PRO A 172 -6.44 -6.65 5.87
CA PRO A 172 -5.67 -7.78 6.39
C PRO A 172 -4.75 -8.37 5.32
N ALA A 173 -3.51 -8.68 5.71
CA ALA A 173 -2.50 -9.31 4.88
C ALA A 173 -1.72 -10.36 5.70
N GLN A 174 -0.93 -11.19 5.01
CA GLN A 174 -0.06 -12.18 5.61
C GLN A 174 1.40 -11.89 5.29
N LEU A 175 2.23 -11.88 6.33
CA LEU A 175 3.67 -11.77 6.21
C LEU A 175 4.31 -13.11 6.58
N HIS A 176 5.09 -13.67 5.66
CA HIS A 176 5.80 -14.92 5.89
C HIS A 176 7.21 -14.63 6.38
N ILE A 177 7.57 -15.15 7.55
CA ILE A 177 8.89 -14.94 8.18
C ILE A 177 9.63 -16.27 8.39
N SER A 178 10.97 -16.24 8.36
CA SER A 178 11.83 -17.41 8.59
C SER A 178 13.01 -17.11 9.50
N ASP A 179 13.36 -18.08 10.36
CA ASP A 179 14.54 -18.06 11.25
C ASP A 179 15.82 -18.42 10.49
N ARG A 180 15.69 -18.97 9.29
CA ARG A 180 16.81 -19.28 8.42
C ARG A 180 17.16 -18.01 7.69
N VAL A 181 18.11 -17.27 8.26
CA VAL A 181 18.99 -16.42 7.47
C VAL A 181 19.78 -17.37 6.58
N TYR A 182 19.30 -17.64 5.37
CA TYR A 182 20.19 -18.12 4.34
C TYR A 182 21.20 -17.00 4.16
N ALA A 183 22.37 -17.17 4.77
CA ALA A 183 23.53 -16.36 4.47
C ALA A 183 23.67 -16.44 2.95
N SER A 184 23.46 -15.32 2.27
CA SER A 184 24.01 -15.17 0.94
C SER A 184 25.51 -15.35 1.12
N SER A 185 26.00 -16.53 0.76
CA SER A 185 27.42 -16.82 0.74
C SER A 185 28.08 -15.81 -0.20
N HIS A 186 28.69 -14.79 0.37
CA HIS A 186 29.66 -13.91 -0.28
C HIS A 186 31.05 -14.26 0.22
#